data_AF-A0A3C1C0E2-F1
#
_entry.id   AF-A0A3C1C0E2-F1
#
_cell.length_a   1.000
_cell.length_b   1.000
_cell.length_c   1.000
_cell.angle_alpha   90.00
_cell.angle_beta   90.00
_cell.angle_gamma   90.00
#
_symmetry.space_group_name_H-M   'P 1'
#
loop_
_entity.id
_entity.type
_entity.pdbx_description
1 polymer ?
#
loop_
_entity_poly.entity_id
_entity_poly.type
_entity_poly.pdbx_seq_one_letter_code
_entity_poly.pdbx_strand_id
1 'polypeptide(L)'
;MSPPRIFGPDFLARLSAEAATTPRRRKNFNLHAADGDACHRFFNALCADTYVQPHRHSDPDKDESLVLLCGKLGAVFFDGQGQVASAAVLLPGMVADVSRGTFHTWLALEDGTVFFEAKAGPYVPLAPAEKATFAPPEGDPRAPEYLAWLKSLCTDAR
;
A
#
# COMPACT_ATOMS: atom_id res chain seq x y z
N MET A 1 -11.24 -23.79 -19.71
CA MET A 1 -10.55 -23.29 -18.50
C MET A 1 -9.47 -22.34 -18.97
N SER A 2 -9.37 -21.15 -18.39
CA SER A 2 -8.26 -20.24 -18.70
C SER A 2 -6.95 -20.81 -18.14
N PRO A 3 -5.83 -20.69 -18.86
CA PRO A 3 -4.55 -21.15 -18.34
C PRO A 3 -4.18 -20.41 -17.06
N PRO A 4 -3.42 -21.03 -16.15
CA PRO A 4 -2.89 -20.34 -14.98
C PRO A 4 -2.03 -19.16 -15.42
N ARG A 5 -2.18 -18.01 -14.74
CA ARG A 5 -1.32 -16.85 -14.92
C ARG A 5 -0.16 -16.94 -13.94
N ILE A 6 1.08 -16.91 -14.44
CA ILE A 6 2.29 -16.90 -13.62
C ILE A 6 2.91 -15.51 -13.70
N PHE A 7 3.24 -14.94 -12.55
CA PHE A 7 3.81 -13.61 -12.43
C PHE A 7 5.22 -13.73 -11.84
N GLY A 8 6.23 -13.24 -12.56
CA GLY A 8 7.64 -13.32 -12.19
C GLY A 8 8.34 -11.96 -12.23
N PRO A 9 9.68 -11.95 -12.11
CA PRO A 9 10.46 -10.71 -12.03
C PRO A 9 10.18 -9.72 -13.18
N ASP A 10 10.08 -10.19 -14.43
CA ASP A 10 9.81 -9.33 -15.59
C ASP A 10 8.45 -8.60 -15.48
N PHE A 11 7.45 -9.27 -14.90
CA PHE A 11 6.15 -8.64 -14.65
C PHE A 11 6.27 -7.55 -13.58
N LEU A 12 6.98 -7.81 -12.48
CA LEU A 12 7.16 -6.85 -11.40
C LEU A 12 7.94 -5.61 -11.88
N ALA A 13 9.02 -5.82 -12.62
CA ALA A 13 9.81 -4.75 -13.23
C ALA A 13 8.96 -3.89 -14.18
N ARG A 14 8.17 -4.53 -15.04
CA ARG A 14 7.26 -3.80 -15.95
C ARG A 14 6.20 -3.03 -15.17
N LEU A 15 5.56 -3.63 -14.17
CA LEU A 15 4.54 -2.96 -13.37
C LEU A 15 5.11 -1.72 -12.65
N SER A 16 6.33 -1.83 -12.11
CA SER A 16 7.02 -0.69 -11.51
C SER A 16 7.39 0.40 -12.52
N ALA A 17 7.87 0.02 -13.71
CA ALA A 17 8.16 0.98 -14.76
C ALA A 17 6.89 1.74 -15.20
N GLU A 18 5.78 1.02 -15.35
CA GLU A 18 4.48 1.62 -15.64
C GLU A 18 3.98 2.53 -14.50
N ALA A 19 4.25 2.21 -13.24
CA ALA A 19 3.90 3.08 -12.11
C ALA A 19 4.60 4.44 -12.21
N ALA A 20 5.88 4.47 -12.59
CA ALA A 20 6.68 5.69 -12.72
C ALA A 20 6.18 6.65 -13.82
N THR A 21 5.38 6.16 -14.78
CA THR A 21 4.78 7.00 -15.83
C THR A 21 3.40 7.54 -15.45
N THR A 22 2.82 7.11 -14.32
CA THR A 22 1.52 7.62 -13.87
C THR A 22 1.67 8.94 -13.11
N PRO A 23 0.70 9.87 -13.18
CA PRO A 23 0.74 11.11 -12.40
C PRO A 23 0.89 10.86 -10.89
N ARG A 24 0.20 9.84 -10.38
CA ARG A 24 0.23 9.45 -8.96
C ARG A 24 1.46 8.65 -8.55
N ARG A 25 2.30 8.27 -9.51
CA ARG A 25 3.51 7.45 -9.35
C ARG A 25 3.29 6.09 -8.69
N ARG A 26 2.09 5.53 -8.89
CA ARG A 26 1.64 4.25 -8.35
C ARG A 26 0.76 3.53 -9.34
N LYS A 27 0.81 2.21 -9.36
CA LYS A 27 -0.08 1.40 -10.21
C LYS A 27 -0.44 0.10 -9.52
N ASN A 28 -1.73 -0.25 -9.57
CA ASN A 28 -2.18 -1.57 -9.17
C ASN A 28 -2.46 -2.46 -10.40
N PHE A 29 -2.32 -3.77 -10.22
CA PHE A 29 -2.75 -4.78 -11.19
C PHE A 29 -3.69 -5.77 -10.50
N ASN A 30 -4.97 -5.75 -10.89
CA ASN A 30 -5.99 -6.57 -10.26
C ASN A 30 -5.98 -8.00 -10.79
N LEU A 31 -6.08 -8.97 -9.88
CA LEU A 31 -6.27 -10.39 -10.23
C LEU A 31 -7.75 -10.78 -10.27
N HIS A 32 -8.57 -10.12 -9.46
CA HIS A 32 -10.03 -10.21 -9.50
C HIS A 32 -10.57 -9.52 -10.76
N ALA A 33 -11.71 -9.99 -11.25
CA ALA A 33 -12.25 -9.56 -12.54
C ALA A 33 -13.20 -8.37 -12.41
N ALA A 34 -13.94 -8.31 -11.31
CA ALA A 34 -14.94 -7.28 -11.07
C ALA A 34 -14.83 -6.72 -9.65
N ASP A 35 -15.23 -5.46 -9.48
CA ASP A 35 -15.28 -4.78 -8.19
C ASP A 35 -16.25 -5.44 -7.19
N GLY A 36 -17.16 -6.30 -7.68
CA GLY A 36 -18.09 -7.08 -6.87
C GLY A 36 -17.57 -8.44 -6.40
N ASP A 37 -16.35 -8.83 -6.78
CA ASP A 37 -15.79 -10.14 -6.39
C ASP A 37 -15.56 -10.19 -4.87
N ALA A 38 -15.84 -11.32 -4.23
CA ALA A 38 -15.71 -11.45 -2.77
C ALA A 38 -14.25 -11.37 -2.25
N CYS A 39 -13.26 -11.53 -3.15
CA CYS A 39 -11.85 -11.55 -2.78
C CYS A 39 -11.03 -10.66 -3.72
N HIS A 40 -10.50 -9.58 -3.17
CA HIS A 40 -9.73 -8.60 -3.92
C HIS A 40 -8.26 -8.89 -3.70
N ARG A 41 -7.62 -9.38 -4.77
CA ARG A 41 -6.18 -9.68 -4.82
C ARG A 41 -5.55 -8.85 -5.91
N PHE A 42 -4.44 -8.18 -5.62
CA PHE A 42 -3.80 -7.29 -6.57
C PHE A 42 -2.34 -7.04 -6.21
N PHE A 43 -1.56 -6.66 -7.22
CA PHE A 43 -0.22 -6.12 -7.01
C PHE A 43 -0.31 -4.61 -6.92
N ASN A 44 0.49 -4.00 -6.06
CA ASN A 44 0.70 -2.56 -6.02
C ASN A 44 2.18 -2.24 -6.25
N ALA A 45 2.46 -1.38 -7.22
CA ALA A 45 3.76 -0.79 -7.44
C ALA A 45 3.77 0.68 -7.02
N LEU A 46 4.78 1.07 -6.24
CA LEU A 46 4.98 2.41 -5.70
C LEU A 46 6.38 2.92 -6.09
N CYS A 47 6.47 4.17 -6.53
CA CYS A 47 7.76 4.88 -6.64
C CYS A 47 8.21 5.45 -5.29
N ALA A 48 9.50 5.71 -5.12
CA ALA A 48 10.08 6.15 -3.85
C ALA A 48 9.58 7.54 -3.39
N ASP A 49 8.95 8.32 -4.25
CA ASP A 49 8.48 9.68 -4.00
C ASP A 49 6.96 9.76 -3.77
N THR A 50 6.31 8.64 -3.43
CA THR A 50 4.88 8.58 -3.09
C THR A 50 4.59 7.68 -1.90
N TYR A 51 3.41 7.86 -1.31
CA TYR A 51 2.87 7.03 -0.22
C TYR A 51 1.36 6.87 -0.37
N VAL A 52 0.81 5.75 0.11
CA VAL A 52 -0.64 5.53 0.27
C VAL A 52 -1.14 6.43 1.39
N GLN A 53 -2.06 7.35 1.10
CA GLN A 53 -2.63 8.20 2.15
C GLN A 53 -3.09 7.29 3.31
N PRO A 54 -2.70 7.59 4.57
CA PRO A 54 -3.08 6.76 5.68
C PRO A 54 -4.59 6.56 5.73
N HIS A 55 -4.99 5.30 5.90
CA HIS A 55 -6.38 4.90 5.89
C HIS A 55 -6.59 3.68 6.79
N ARG A 56 -7.85 3.35 7.02
CA ARG A 56 -8.27 2.14 7.73
C ARG A 56 -9.46 1.51 7.02
N HIS A 57 -9.70 0.24 7.30
CA HIS A 57 -10.91 -0.45 6.88
C HIS A 57 -11.80 -0.68 8.08
N SER A 58 -13.02 -0.15 8.09
CA SER A 58 -13.93 -0.26 9.25
C SER A 58 -14.84 -1.47 9.17
N ASP A 59 -14.93 -2.08 7.98
CA ASP A 59 -15.73 -3.26 7.70
C ASP A 59 -15.19 -4.48 8.48
N PRO A 60 -16.06 -5.22 9.22
CA PRO A 60 -15.74 -6.47 9.92
C PRO A 60 -15.26 -7.64 9.06
N ASP A 61 -15.22 -7.53 7.74
CA ASP A 61 -14.61 -8.54 6.87
C ASP A 61 -13.34 -8.05 6.16
N LYS A 62 -12.99 -6.76 6.25
CA LYS A 62 -11.85 -6.16 5.54
C LYS A 62 -10.59 -6.01 6.38
N ASP A 63 -10.05 -7.13 6.84
CA ASP A 63 -8.63 -7.15 7.20
C ASP A 63 -7.79 -7.08 5.91
N GLU A 64 -6.60 -6.49 6.00
CA GLU A 64 -5.69 -6.30 4.87
C GLU A 64 -4.38 -7.03 5.15
N SER A 65 -4.03 -7.96 4.27
CA SER A 65 -2.71 -8.62 4.32
C SER A 65 -1.93 -8.29 3.07
N LEU A 66 -0.64 -8.01 3.24
CA LEU A 66 0.27 -7.79 2.12
C LEU A 66 1.57 -8.58 2.28
N VAL A 67 2.18 -8.92 1.15
CA VAL A 67 3.52 -9.52 1.07
C VAL A 67 4.39 -8.67 0.17
N LEU A 68 5.55 -8.23 0.66
CA LEU A 68 6.50 -7.52 -0.18
C LEU A 68 7.20 -8.49 -1.14
N LEU A 69 7.17 -8.20 -2.44
CA LEU A 69 7.73 -9.09 -3.47
C LEU A 69 9.09 -8.62 -3.97
N CYS A 70 9.27 -7.31 -4.14
CA CYS A 70 10.55 -6.69 -4.51
C CYS A 70 10.61 -5.24 -4.01
N GLY A 71 11.82 -4.73 -3.89
CA GLY A 71 12.10 -3.40 -3.38
C GLY A 71 12.19 -3.34 -1.85
N LYS A 72 11.93 -2.17 -1.28
CA LYS A 72 11.96 -1.90 0.15
C LYS A 72 10.74 -1.05 0.53
N LEU A 73 9.88 -1.57 1.41
CA LEU A 73 8.62 -0.94 1.77
C LEU A 73 8.66 -0.49 3.23
N GLY A 74 8.25 0.75 3.49
CA GLY A 74 7.96 1.18 4.85
C GLY A 74 6.48 0.94 5.20
N ALA A 75 6.24 0.73 6.48
CA ALA A 75 4.92 0.60 7.06
C ALA A 75 4.84 1.54 8.26
N VAL A 76 3.84 2.40 8.32
CA VAL A 76 3.58 3.24 9.50
C VAL A 76 2.15 3.04 9.95
N PHE A 77 1.97 2.76 11.24
CA PHE A 77 0.70 2.52 11.88
C PHE A 77 0.39 3.64 12.87
N PHE A 78 -0.85 4.09 12.90
CA PHE A 78 -1.30 5.22 13.72
C PHE A 78 -2.41 4.79 14.67
N ASP A 79 -2.49 5.47 15.81
CA ASP A 79 -3.64 5.39 16.70
C ASP A 79 -4.83 6.21 16.17
N GLY A 80 -5.96 6.16 16.90
CA GLY A 80 -7.18 6.90 16.53
C GLY A 80 -7.02 8.43 16.51
N GLN A 81 -5.98 8.96 17.15
CA GLN A 81 -5.70 10.39 17.23
C GLN A 81 -4.66 10.84 16.20
N GLY A 82 -4.19 9.92 15.35
CA GLY A 82 -3.20 10.18 14.31
C GLY A 82 -1.76 10.22 14.82
N GLN A 83 -1.50 9.77 16.05
CA GLN A 83 -0.12 9.61 16.54
C GLN A 83 0.48 8.31 16.00
N VAL A 84 1.78 8.31 15.76
CA VAL A 84 2.51 7.11 15.30
C VAL A 84 2.53 6.10 16.43
N ALA A 85 1.88 4.96 16.22
CA ALA A 85 1.87 3.83 17.15
C ALA A 85 3.09 2.91 16.92
N SER A 86 3.44 2.66 15.65
CA SER A 86 4.64 1.91 15.28
C SER A 86 5.03 2.15 13.83
N ALA A 87 6.26 1.81 13.48
CA ALA A 87 6.76 1.80 12.10
C ALA A 87 7.67 0.59 11.88
N ALA A 88 7.71 0.09 10.65
CA ALA A 88 8.53 -1.04 10.26
C ALA A 88 9.06 -0.88 8.83
N VAL A 89 10.19 -1.54 8.56
CA VAL A 89 10.71 -1.75 7.22
C VAL A 89 10.44 -3.20 6.83
N LEU A 90 9.79 -3.41 5.69
CA LEU A 90 9.60 -4.71 5.09
C LEU A 90 10.66 -4.93 4.00
N LEU A 91 11.22 -6.14 4.00
CA LEU A 91 12.09 -6.68 2.96
C LEU A 91 11.35 -7.77 2.18
N PRO A 92 11.78 -8.10 0.94
CA PRO A 92 11.10 -9.11 0.12
C PRO A 92 10.90 -10.43 0.87
N GLY A 93 9.68 -10.96 0.83
CA GLY A 93 9.25 -12.15 1.58
C GLY A 93 8.64 -11.86 2.95
N MET A 94 8.71 -10.62 3.46
CA MET A 94 8.01 -10.22 4.69
C MET A 94 6.54 -9.93 4.41
N VAL A 95 5.72 -10.16 5.44
CA VAL A 95 4.26 -10.00 5.43
C VAL A 95 3.87 -8.94 6.45
N ALA A 96 2.95 -8.06 6.08
CA ALA A 96 2.19 -7.27 7.05
C ALA A 96 0.74 -7.76 7.05
N ASP A 97 0.19 -7.95 8.24
CA ASP A 97 -1.21 -8.30 8.46
C ASP A 97 -1.83 -7.21 9.32
N VAL A 98 -2.82 -6.52 8.76
CA VAL A 98 -3.40 -5.31 9.32
C VAL A 98 -4.85 -5.57 9.63
N SER A 99 -5.14 -5.64 10.93
CA SER A 99 -6.52 -5.73 11.39
C SER A 99 -7.31 -4.48 11.02
N ARG A 100 -8.59 -4.68 10.72
CA ARG A 100 -9.58 -3.61 10.55
C ARG A 100 -9.48 -2.55 11.64
N GLY A 101 -9.85 -1.32 11.29
CA GLY A 101 -9.84 -0.18 12.19
C GLY A 101 -8.47 0.46 12.42
N THR A 102 -7.39 -0.22 12.05
CA THR A 102 -6.02 0.28 12.18
C THR A 102 -5.70 1.28 11.08
N PHE A 103 -5.37 2.52 11.46
CA PHE A 103 -4.84 3.49 10.51
C PHE A 103 -3.43 3.09 10.11
N HIS A 104 -3.17 2.96 8.81
CA HIS A 104 -1.88 2.53 8.29
C HIS A 104 -1.58 3.20 6.94
N THR A 105 -0.29 3.26 6.60
CA THR A 105 0.22 3.75 5.31
C THR A 105 1.37 2.89 4.81
N TRP A 106 1.44 2.77 3.49
CA TRP A 106 2.51 2.12 2.76
C TRP A 106 3.28 3.16 1.94
N LEU A 107 4.60 3.15 2.03
CA LEU A 107 5.49 4.04 1.28
C LEU A 107 6.69 3.27 0.76
N ALA A 108 7.07 3.53 -0.49
CA ALA A 108 8.28 2.94 -1.03
C ALA A 108 9.51 3.68 -0.48
N LEU A 109 10.47 2.90 0.00
CA LEU A 109 11.77 3.42 0.44
C LEU A 109 12.76 3.48 -0.73
N GLU A 110 12.51 2.71 -1.79
CA GLU A 110 13.22 2.73 -3.07
C GLU A 110 12.29 2.49 -4.26
N ASP A 111 12.68 2.96 -5.46
CA ASP A 111 11.97 2.66 -6.70
C ASP A 111 12.05 1.15 -7.00
N GLY A 112 11.09 0.61 -7.75
CA GLY A 112 11.02 -0.84 -7.97
C GLY A 112 10.23 -1.58 -6.89
N THR A 113 9.63 -0.87 -5.93
CA THR A 113 8.88 -1.48 -4.83
C THR A 113 7.52 -1.99 -5.30
N VAL A 114 7.32 -3.31 -5.21
CA VAL A 114 6.06 -3.98 -5.57
C VAL A 114 5.67 -4.98 -4.49
N PHE A 115 4.42 -4.91 -4.04
CA PHE A 115 3.84 -5.85 -3.09
C PHE A 115 2.55 -6.46 -3.62
N PHE A 116 2.22 -7.64 -3.11
CA PHE A 116 0.92 -8.28 -3.29
C PHE A 116 0.04 -7.93 -2.10
N GLU A 117 -1.21 -7.53 -2.35
CA GLU A 117 -2.20 -7.23 -1.32
C GLU A 117 -3.45 -8.10 -1.55
N ALA A 118 -4.03 -8.57 -0.45
CA ALA A 118 -5.29 -9.28 -0.44
C ALA A 118 -6.21 -8.75 0.67
N LYS A 119 -7.49 -8.55 0.33
CA LYS A 119 -8.56 -8.22 1.27
C LYS A 119 -9.91 -8.71 0.78
N ALA A 120 -10.89 -8.70 1.68
CA ALA A 120 -12.27 -8.97 1.30
C ALA A 120 -12.79 -7.91 0.33
N GLY A 121 -13.44 -8.37 -0.73
CA GLY A 121 -14.32 -7.51 -1.51
C GLY A 121 -15.73 -7.46 -0.91
N PRO A 122 -16.66 -6.74 -1.55
CA PRO A 122 -16.47 -5.96 -2.77
C PRO A 122 -15.65 -4.69 -2.54
N TYR A 123 -15.20 -4.06 -3.63
CA TYR A 123 -14.62 -2.72 -3.55
C TYR A 123 -15.70 -1.73 -3.10
N VAL A 124 -15.42 -1.08 -1.99
CA VAL A 124 -16.20 0.03 -1.48
C VAL A 124 -15.20 1.17 -1.30
N PRO A 125 -15.41 2.33 -1.96
CA PRO A 125 -14.56 3.49 -1.74
C PRO A 125 -14.50 3.83 -0.25
N LEU A 126 -13.31 4.17 0.23
CA LEU A 126 -13.11 4.57 1.63
C LEU A 126 -14.06 5.72 1.98
N ALA A 127 -14.82 5.52 3.05
CA ALA A 127 -15.65 6.57 3.62
C ALA A 127 -14.76 7.73 4.13
N PRO A 128 -15.27 8.95 4.27
CA PRO A 128 -14.49 10.07 4.81
C PRO A 128 -13.82 9.77 6.17
N ALA A 129 -14.51 9.04 7.06
CA ALA A 129 -14.01 8.64 8.37
C ALA A 129 -12.96 7.50 8.35
N GLU A 130 -12.72 6.92 7.18
CA GLU A 130 -11.70 5.90 6.93
C GLU A 130 -10.41 6.50 6.36
N LYS A 131 -10.44 7.77 5.95
CA LYS A 131 -9.27 8.52 5.48
C LYS A 131 -8.70 9.33 6.64
N ALA A 132 -7.39 9.29 6.82
CA ALA A 132 -6.72 10.11 7.81
C ALA A 132 -6.70 11.59 7.39
N THR A 133 -7.49 12.42 8.06
CA THR A 133 -7.54 13.88 7.82
C THR A 133 -6.25 14.59 8.23
N PHE A 134 -5.44 13.97 9.11
CA PHE A 134 -4.14 14.46 9.53
C PHE A 134 -3.05 14.31 8.45
N ALA A 135 -3.30 13.51 7.42
CA ALA A 135 -2.32 13.22 6.38
C ALA A 135 -2.70 13.90 5.06
N PRO A 136 -1.76 14.59 4.38
CA PRO A 136 -2.03 15.21 3.10
C PRO A 136 -2.51 14.18 2.06
N PRO A 137 -3.57 14.48 1.29
CA PRO A 137 -4.00 13.61 0.20
C PRO A 137 -3.04 13.67 -0.99
N GLU A 138 -3.27 12.80 -1.97
CA GLU A 138 -2.56 12.82 -3.24
C GLU A 138 -2.67 14.20 -3.91
N GLY A 139 -1.54 14.74 -4.38
CA GLY A 139 -1.47 16.04 -5.06
C GLY A 139 -1.41 17.25 -4.12
N ASP A 140 -1.48 17.06 -2.79
CA ASP A 140 -1.33 18.15 -1.83
C ASP A 140 0.13 18.65 -1.80
N PRO A 141 0.40 19.97 -1.82
CA PRO A 141 1.76 20.52 -1.74
C PRO A 141 2.57 20.10 -0.51
N ARG A 142 1.90 19.66 0.56
CA ARG A 142 2.53 19.17 1.81
C ARG A 142 2.96 17.70 1.72
N ALA A 143 2.53 16.97 0.70
CA ALA A 143 2.81 15.54 0.54
C ALA A 143 4.32 15.21 0.52
N PRO A 144 5.22 15.99 -0.14
CA PRO A 144 6.66 15.69 -0.12
C PRO A 144 7.29 15.78 1.27
N GLU A 145 6.91 16.80 2.06
CA GLU A 145 7.40 16.96 3.44
C GLU A 145 6.88 15.84 4.35
N TYR A 146 5.59 15.51 4.21
CA TYR A 146 4.99 14.41 4.96
C TYR A 146 5.63 13.07 4.62
N LEU A 147 5.92 12.81 3.34
CA LEU A 147 6.65 11.62 2.91
C LEU A 147 8.05 11.56 3.53
N ALA A 148 8.79 12.66 3.54
CA ALA A 148 10.11 12.70 4.16
C ALA A 148 10.06 12.38 5.66
N TRP A 149 9.03 12.88 6.36
CA TRP A 149 8.76 12.51 7.74
C TRP A 149 8.42 11.02 7.90
N LEU A 150 7.52 10.45 7.08
CA LEU A 150 7.22 9.02 7.16
C LEU A 150 8.45 8.14 6.93
N LYS A 151 9.32 8.53 5.99
CA LYS A 151 10.58 7.81 5.72
C LYS A 151 11.52 7.85 6.92
N SER A 152 11.57 8.95 7.67
CA SER A 152 12.43 9.05 8.86
C SER A 152 11.96 8.14 10.01
N LEU A 153 10.68 7.74 10.02
CA LEU A 153 10.15 6.74 10.95
C LEU A 153 10.56 5.31 10.56
N CYS A 154 10.78 5.06 9.28
CA CYS A 154 11.09 3.74 8.73
C CYS A 154 12.61 3.50 8.66
N THR A 155 13.25 3.43 9.83
CA THR A 155 14.67 3.09 9.92
C THR A 155 14.86 1.59 10.02
N ASP A 156 15.95 1.07 9.43
CA ASP A 156 16.35 -0.31 9.67
C ASP A 156 16.54 -0.49 11.18
N ALA A 157 15.94 -1.54 11.74
CA ALA A 157 16.09 -1.86 13.16
C ALA A 157 17.57 -1.88 13.51
N ARG A 158 17.98 -1.10 14.51
CA ARG A 158 19.32 -1.20 15.10
C ARG A 158 19.49 -2.55 15.80
#